data_AF-A0A2A4WNT3-F1
#
_entry.id   AF-A0A2A4WNT3-F1
#
_cell.length_a   1.000
_cell.length_b   1.000
_cell.length_c   1.000
_cell.angle_alpha   90.00
_cell.angle_beta   90.00
_cell.angle_gamma   90.00
#
_symmetry.space_group_name_H-M   'P 1'
#
loop_
_entity.id
_entity.type
_entity.pdbx_description
1 polymer ?
#
loop_
_entity_poly.entity_id
_entity_poly.type
_entity_poly.pdbx_seq_one_letter_code
_entity_poly.pdbx_strand_id
1 'polypeptide(L)'
;MTIVRHGLTLGIERIDEFFFLSLKVVGKLTHKDYERINPLVDAALEGVSEPKINVFIDASKMEGWELRAAWDDFKFGLKHNNEFNKIAIFGHEKWQEYLSKIGSWFISGEIQFFETKDLAFDWLTDY
;
A
#
# COMPACT_ATOMS: atom_id res chain seq x y z
N MET A 1 -18.84 -24.04 4.99
CA MET A 1 -18.83 -22.56 4.96
C MET A 1 -17.41 -22.13 4.70
N THR A 2 -17.17 -21.35 3.65
CA THR A 2 -15.85 -20.78 3.38
C THR A 2 -15.68 -19.56 4.26
N ILE A 3 -14.69 -19.55 5.14
CA ILE A 3 -14.39 -18.39 5.98
C ILE A 3 -13.75 -17.33 5.08
N VAL A 4 -14.45 -16.19 4.90
CA VAL A 4 -13.91 -15.04 4.17
C VAL A 4 -13.23 -14.12 5.18
N ARG A 5 -11.95 -13.81 4.93
CA ARG A 5 -11.17 -12.89 5.76
C ARG A 5 -11.07 -11.55 5.05
N HIS A 6 -11.36 -10.49 5.79
CA HIS A 6 -11.15 -9.12 5.37
C HIS A 6 -10.09 -8.51 6.29
N GLY A 7 -9.10 -7.83 5.73
CA GLY A 7 -8.07 -7.23 6.56
C GLY A 7 -6.96 -6.52 5.81
N LEU A 8 -6.21 -5.76 6.60
CA LEU A 8 -5.04 -4.99 6.19
C LEU A 8 -3.88 -5.35 7.12
N THR A 9 -2.71 -5.59 6.56
CA THR A 9 -1.45 -5.77 7.30
C THR A 9 -0.49 -4.69 6.86
N LEU A 10 0.17 -4.04 7.82
CA LEU A 10 1.19 -3.01 7.60
C LEU A 10 2.46 -3.45 8.34
N GLY A 11 3.62 -3.31 7.71
CA GLY A 11 4.91 -3.61 8.33
C GLY A 11 6.06 -2.89 7.64
N ILE A 12 7.25 -2.97 8.25
CA ILE A 12 8.52 -2.57 7.64
C ILE A 12 9.27 -3.85 7.30
N GLU A 13 9.67 -3.99 6.05
CA GLU A 13 10.45 -5.12 5.55
C GLU A 13 11.79 -4.63 5.00
N ARG A 14 12.74 -5.56 4.85
CA ARG A 14 14.09 -5.28 4.35
C ARG A 14 14.50 -6.33 3.34
N ILE A 15 15.05 -5.87 2.22
CA ILE A 15 15.80 -6.70 1.28
C ILE A 15 17.22 -6.13 1.23
N ASP A 16 18.20 -6.95 1.63
CA ASP A 16 19.59 -6.53 1.81
C ASP A 16 19.74 -5.28 2.70
N GLU A 17 20.09 -4.13 2.12
CA GLU A 17 20.24 -2.85 2.81
C GLU A 17 19.03 -1.91 2.63
N PHE A 18 18.05 -2.30 1.81
CA PHE A 18 16.89 -1.48 1.47
C PHE A 18 15.71 -1.78 2.38
N PHE A 19 15.27 -0.78 3.14
CA PHE A 19 14.06 -0.83 3.94
C PHE A 19 12.87 -0.28 3.14
N PHE A 20 11.71 -0.88 3.33
CA PHE A 20 10.48 -0.43 2.70
C PHE A 20 9.24 -0.79 3.53
N LEU A 21 8.18 -0.03 3.30
CA LEU A 21 6.89 -0.28 3.90
C LEU A 21 6.17 -1.38 3.11
N SER A 22 5.68 -2.42 3.79
CA SER A 22 4.82 -3.43 3.16
C SER A 22 3.37 -3.27 3.61
N LEU A 23 2.47 -3.35 2.64
CA LEU A 23 1.03 -3.29 2.83
C LEU A 23 0.42 -4.53 2.18
N LYS A 24 -0.40 -5.28 2.91
CA LYS A 24 -1.15 -6.40 2.35
C LYS A 24 -2.63 -6.26 2.59
N VAL A 25 -3.40 -6.39 1.52
CA VAL A 25 -4.87 -6.29 1.55
C VAL A 25 -5.48 -7.65 1.20
N VAL A 26 -6.45 -8.08 2.01
CA VAL A 26 -7.18 -9.34 1.81
C VAL A 26 -8.68 -9.06 1.84
N GLY A 27 -9.40 -9.59 0.86
CA GLY A 27 -10.86 -9.47 0.75
C GLY A 27 -11.31 -8.11 0.25
N LYS A 28 -12.52 -7.70 0.65
CA LYS A 28 -13.10 -6.39 0.35
C LYS A 28 -13.05 -5.48 1.58
N LEU A 29 -12.29 -4.40 1.53
CA LEU A 29 -12.28 -3.41 2.62
C LEU A 29 -13.51 -2.48 2.52
N THR A 30 -14.20 -2.31 3.63
CA THR A 30 -15.43 -1.51 3.78
C THR A 30 -15.20 -0.35 4.74
N HIS A 31 -16.17 0.56 4.83
CA HIS A 31 -16.08 1.67 5.77
C HIS A 31 -15.85 1.24 7.23
N LYS A 32 -16.47 0.13 7.67
CA LYS A 32 -16.32 -0.40 9.03
C LYS A 32 -14.90 -0.88 9.33
N ASP A 33 -14.21 -1.40 8.30
CA ASP A 33 -12.83 -1.83 8.44
C ASP A 33 -11.92 -0.62 8.67
N TYR A 34 -12.15 0.47 7.95
CA TYR A 34 -11.36 1.71 8.08
C TYR A 34 -11.48 2.35 9.46
N GLU A 35 -12.66 2.32 10.09
CA GLU A 35 -12.84 2.85 11.46
C GLU A 35 -11.95 2.13 12.49
N ARG A 36 -11.59 0.87 12.24
CA ARG A 36 -10.69 0.08 13.10
C ARG A 36 -9.24 0.15 12.68
N ILE A 37 -8.97 0.16 11.39
CA ILE A 37 -7.60 0.15 10.84
C ILE A 37 -6.91 1.51 11.06
N ASN A 38 -7.63 2.62 10.89
CA ASN A 38 -7.06 3.96 10.94
C ASN A 38 -6.24 4.27 12.22
N PRO A 39 -6.73 4.05 13.46
CA PRO A 39 -5.94 4.34 14.66
C PRO A 39 -4.72 3.42 14.83
N LEU A 40 -4.75 2.19 14.30
CA LEU A 40 -3.61 1.28 14.36
C LEU A 40 -2.50 1.71 13.41
N VAL A 41 -2.88 2.16 12.21
CA VAL A 41 -1.93 2.71 11.23
C VAL A 41 -1.32 4.01 11.75
N ASP A 42 -2.11 4.90 12.35
CA ASP A 42 -1.60 6.16 12.91
C ASP A 42 -0.55 5.91 14.02
N ALA A 43 -0.75 4.90 14.89
CA ALA A 43 0.22 4.55 15.94
C ALA A 43 1.48 3.85 15.39
N ALA A 44 1.35 3.03 14.35
CA ALA A 44 2.49 2.33 13.75
C ALA A 44 3.45 3.28 13.00
N LEU A 45 2.95 4.44 12.57
CA LEU A 45 3.71 5.44 11.83
C LEU A 45 4.26 6.58 12.71
N GLU A 46 3.98 6.57 14.02
CA GLU A 46 4.50 7.56 14.95
C GLU A 46 6.02 7.38 15.14
N GLY A 47 6.82 8.39 14.74
CA GLY A 47 8.28 8.40 14.89
C GLY A 47 9.09 7.91 13.69
N VAL A 48 8.45 7.48 12.61
CA VAL A 48 9.12 7.18 11.33
C VAL A 48 9.48 8.51 10.64
N SER A 49 10.77 8.80 10.51
CA SER A 49 11.28 10.10 10.00
C SER A 49 12.20 9.97 8.77
N GLU A 50 11.97 8.96 7.94
CA GLU A 50 12.73 8.80 6.70
C GLU A 50 12.22 9.74 5.59
N PRO A 51 13.11 10.46 4.88
CA PRO A 51 12.72 11.47 3.90
C PRO A 51 12.16 10.89 2.60
N LYS A 52 12.48 9.62 2.26
CA LYS A 52 11.97 8.93 1.08
C LYS A 52 11.69 7.47 1.40
N ILE A 53 10.47 7.01 1.14
CA ILE A 53 10.04 5.66 1.49
C ILE A 53 9.59 4.94 0.23
N ASN A 54 10.08 3.72 0.06
CA ASN A 54 9.57 2.77 -0.91
C ASN A 54 8.42 1.95 -0.28
N VAL A 55 7.40 1.62 -1.05
CA VAL A 55 6.20 0.93 -0.58
C VAL A 55 5.90 -0.26 -1.47
N PHE A 56 5.72 -1.43 -0.87
CA PHE A 56 5.24 -2.63 -1.55
C PHE A 56 3.79 -2.92 -1.13
N ILE A 57 2.88 -3.07 -2.10
CA ILE A 57 1.46 -3.37 -1.88
C ILE A 57 1.15 -4.76 -2.44
N ASP A 58 0.85 -5.72 -1.57
CA ASP A 58 0.30 -7.04 -1.92
C ASP A 58 -1.23 -6.97 -1.98
N ALA A 59 -1.74 -6.78 -3.20
CA ALA A 59 -3.16 -6.80 -3.56
C ALA A 59 -3.59 -8.13 -4.20
N SER A 60 -2.78 -9.20 -4.14
CA SER A 60 -3.09 -10.49 -4.76
C SER A 60 -4.38 -11.15 -4.25
N LYS A 61 -4.78 -10.85 -3.02
CA LYS A 61 -6.03 -11.34 -2.41
C LYS A 61 -7.08 -10.25 -2.25
N MET A 62 -6.90 -9.11 -2.91
CA MET A 62 -7.85 -8.02 -2.88
C MET A 62 -9.03 -8.34 -3.80
N GLU A 63 -10.22 -8.40 -3.23
CA GLU A 63 -11.46 -8.56 -3.98
C GLU A 63 -12.08 -7.20 -4.35
N GLY A 64 -11.77 -6.18 -3.54
CA GLY A 64 -12.01 -4.79 -3.85
C GLY A 64 -11.89 -3.88 -2.64
N TRP A 65 -12.27 -2.62 -2.81
CA TRP A 65 -12.33 -1.65 -1.72
C TRP A 65 -13.45 -0.64 -1.97
N GLU A 66 -14.10 -0.22 -0.90
CA GLU A 66 -14.96 0.97 -0.91
C GLU A 66 -14.07 2.20 -0.79
N LEU A 67 -14.25 3.16 -1.69
CA LEU A 67 -13.46 4.39 -1.71
C LEU A 67 -14.00 5.37 -0.67
N ARG A 68 -13.28 5.55 0.44
CA ARG A 68 -13.29 6.85 1.11
C ARG A 68 -11.89 7.47 0.99
N ALA A 69 -11.89 8.47 0.11
CA ALA A 69 -10.87 9.01 -0.81
C ALA A 69 -9.50 8.30 -0.85
N ALA A 70 -9.39 7.23 -1.66
CA ALA A 70 -8.16 6.46 -1.96
C ALA A 70 -7.11 6.49 -0.84
N TRP A 71 -7.60 5.90 0.24
CA TRP A 71 -7.03 5.81 1.56
C TRP A 71 -6.82 7.16 2.28
N ASP A 72 -7.88 7.98 2.37
CA ASP A 72 -7.83 9.44 2.64
C ASP A 72 -6.46 10.08 2.26
N ASP A 73 -6.12 9.81 1.00
CA ASP A 73 -4.91 9.96 0.18
C ASP A 73 -3.61 9.42 0.74
N PHE A 74 -3.54 8.07 0.69
CA PHE A 74 -2.54 7.20 1.30
C PHE A 74 -2.04 7.85 2.55
N LYS A 75 -3.00 7.84 3.50
CA LYS A 75 -3.43 8.82 4.50
C LYS A 75 -2.40 9.86 4.85
N PHE A 76 -2.34 10.76 3.88
CA PHE A 76 -1.63 11.99 3.74
C PHE A 76 -0.11 11.89 3.73
N GLY A 77 0.37 10.93 2.94
CA GLY A 77 1.77 10.80 2.54
C GLY A 77 2.78 10.47 3.64
N LEU A 78 2.59 9.43 4.46
CA LEU A 78 1.55 9.34 5.50
C LEU A 78 2.02 10.19 6.68
N LYS A 79 1.57 11.44 6.65
CA LYS A 79 1.85 12.57 7.53
C LYS A 79 3.29 13.12 7.54
N HIS A 80 3.71 13.54 6.35
CA HIS A 80 4.48 14.78 6.09
C HIS A 80 6.02 14.77 6.22
N ASN A 81 6.71 14.07 5.30
CA ASN A 81 7.70 14.76 4.44
C ASN A 81 7.79 14.14 3.02
N ASN A 82 6.62 13.87 2.47
CA ASN A 82 6.18 14.18 1.10
C ASN A 82 6.80 13.52 -0.15
N GLU A 83 7.70 12.54 -0.06
CA GLU A 83 8.14 11.84 -1.27
C GLU A 83 8.14 10.32 -1.08
N PHE A 84 7.09 9.66 -1.56
CA PHE A 84 7.22 8.25 -1.90
C PHE A 84 8.18 8.18 -3.08
N ASN A 85 9.20 7.35 -2.98
CA ASN A 85 10.10 7.19 -4.10
C ASN A 85 9.49 6.22 -5.12
N LYS A 86 9.19 4.99 -4.66
CA LYS A 86 8.58 3.93 -5.47
C LYS A 86 7.44 3.24 -4.72
N ILE A 87 6.31 3.03 -5.39
CA ILE A 87 5.18 2.22 -4.91
C ILE A 87 5.00 1.04 -5.87
N ALA A 88 5.44 -0.15 -5.44
CA ALA A 88 5.32 -1.38 -6.20
C ALA A 88 4.05 -2.11 -5.81
N ILE A 89 3.19 -2.42 -6.78
CA ILE A 89 1.88 -3.03 -6.52
C ILE A 89 1.83 -4.40 -7.17
N PHE A 90 1.77 -5.44 -6.35
CA PHE A 90 1.64 -6.81 -6.78
C PHE A 90 0.19 -7.29 -6.66
N GLY A 91 -0.38 -7.81 -7.75
CA GLY A 91 -1.76 -8.30 -7.74
C GLY A 91 -2.21 -8.91 -9.06
N HIS A 92 -3.53 -8.96 -9.27
CA HIS A 92 -4.16 -9.47 -10.49
C HIS A 92 -4.81 -8.34 -11.30
N GLU A 93 -5.26 -8.64 -12.54
CA GLU A 93 -5.80 -7.67 -13.51
C GLU A 93 -6.88 -6.71 -12.97
N LYS A 94 -7.64 -7.12 -11.94
CA LYS A 94 -8.62 -6.26 -11.24
C LYS A 94 -8.03 -4.98 -10.65
N TRP A 95 -6.71 -4.93 -10.46
CA TRP A 95 -6.00 -3.70 -10.09
C TRP A 95 -6.25 -2.54 -11.07
N GLN A 96 -6.45 -2.84 -12.37
CA GLN A 96 -6.68 -1.83 -13.41
C GLN A 96 -7.95 -1.00 -13.16
N GLU A 97 -8.98 -1.60 -12.57
CA GLU A 97 -10.24 -0.92 -12.20
C GLU A 97 -10.06 0.06 -11.03
N TYR A 98 -8.94 -0.04 -10.32
CA TYR A 98 -8.56 0.80 -9.19
C TYR A 98 -7.52 1.87 -9.54
N LEU A 99 -6.92 1.83 -10.73
CA LEU A 99 -5.95 2.84 -11.19
C LEU A 99 -6.53 4.26 -11.23
N SER A 100 -7.75 4.42 -11.75
CA SER A 100 -8.44 5.73 -11.79
C SER A 100 -8.70 6.30 -10.40
N LYS A 101 -8.62 5.44 -9.37
CA LYS A 101 -8.94 5.76 -8.00
C LYS A 101 -7.70 6.13 -7.19
N ILE A 102 -6.51 5.62 -7.53
CA ILE A 102 -5.25 5.92 -6.84
C ILE A 102 -4.41 7.03 -7.51
N GLY A 103 -5.01 7.81 -8.41
CA GLY A 103 -4.31 8.84 -9.19
C GLY A 103 -3.58 9.91 -8.35
N SER A 104 -4.05 10.17 -7.13
CA SER A 104 -3.41 11.09 -6.17
C SER A 104 -2.03 10.61 -5.71
N TRP A 105 -1.79 9.30 -5.61
CA TRP A 105 -0.51 8.75 -5.14
C TRP A 105 0.60 8.93 -6.19
N PHE A 106 0.26 8.91 -7.47
CA PHE A 106 1.19 9.16 -8.59
C PHE A 106 1.78 10.57 -8.57
N ILE A 107 1.16 11.52 -7.85
CA ILE A 107 1.68 12.88 -7.69
C ILE A 107 2.84 12.90 -6.67
N SER A 108 2.93 11.89 -5.78
CA SER A 108 3.91 11.83 -4.70
C SER A 108 5.04 10.81 -4.91
N GLY A 109 5.07 10.08 -6.03
CA GLY A 109 6.08 9.06 -6.33
C GLY A 109 5.81 8.25 -7.60
N GLU A 110 6.76 7.41 -8.01
CA GLU A 110 6.58 6.46 -9.11
C GLU A 110 5.76 5.25 -8.65
N ILE A 111 4.78 4.83 -9.46
CA ILE A 111 3.95 3.66 -9.15
C ILE A 111 3.99 2.69 -10.32
N GLN A 112 4.28 1.43 -10.03
CA GLN A 112 4.28 0.38 -11.03
C GLN A 112 3.58 -0.87 -10.52
N PHE A 113 2.84 -1.51 -11.43
CA PHE A 113 2.17 -2.78 -11.19
C PHE A 113 3.02 -3.94 -11.66
N PHE A 114 2.99 -5.04 -10.91
CA PHE A 114 3.76 -6.25 -11.19
C PHE A 114 2.89 -7.49 -11.05
N GLU A 115 3.10 -8.44 -11.96
CA GLU A 115 2.43 -9.74 -11.94
C GLU A 115 3.08 -10.74 -10.98
N THR A 116 4.31 -10.48 -10.56
CA THR A 116 5.06 -11.31 -9.61
C THR A 116 5.67 -10.45 -8.51
N LYS A 117 5.89 -11.06 -7.34
CA LYS A 117 6.55 -10.37 -6.22
C LYS A 117 8.01 -10.08 -6.50
N ASP A 118 8.71 -10.99 -7.16
CA ASP A 118 10.13 -10.85 -7.44
C ASP A 118 10.39 -9.61 -8.31
N LEU A 119 9.61 -9.41 -9.38
CA LEU A 119 9.73 -8.22 -10.21
C LEU A 119 9.40 -6.92 -9.46
N ALA A 120 8.43 -6.98 -8.55
CA ALA A 120 8.07 -5.83 -7.72
C ALA A 120 9.21 -5.46 -6.77
N PHE A 121 9.86 -6.46 -6.17
CA PHE A 121 10.98 -6.27 -5.25
C PHE A 121 12.22 -5.79 -6.00
N ASP A 122 12.58 -6.41 -7.12
CA ASP A 122 13.72 -6.01 -7.95
C ASP A 122 13.63 -4.52 -8.31
N TRP A 123 12.46 -4.07 -8.79
CA TRP A 123 12.23 -2.66 -9.14
C TRP A 123 12.26 -1.72 -7.93
N LEU A 124 11.75 -2.19 -6.79
CA LEU A 124 11.68 -1.42 -5.56
C LEU A 124 13.07 -1.25 -4.90
N THR A 125 14.00 -2.16 -5.17
CA THR A 125 15.40 -2.09 -4.70
C THR A 125 16.38 -1.52 -5.74
N ASP A 126 15.91 -1.22 -6.96
CA ASP A 126 16.73 -0.61 -8.00
C ASP A 126 16.95 0.89 -7.72
N TYR A 127 18.16 1.42 -7.98
CA TYR A 127 18.56 2.82 -7.69
C TYR A 127 18.09 3.82 -8.74
#